data_AF-A0A3Z8IMS6-F1
#
_entry.id   AF-A0A3Z8IMS6-F1
#
_cell.length_a   1.000
_cell.length_b   1.000
_cell.length_c   1.000
_cell.angle_alpha   90.00
_cell.angle_beta   90.00
_cell.angle_gamma   90.00
#
_symmetry.space_group_name_H-M   'P 1'
#
loop_
_entity.id
_entity.type
_entity.pdbx_description
1 polymer ?
#
loop_
_entity_poly.entity_id
_entity_poly.type
_entity_poly.pdbx_seq_one_letter_code
_entity_poly.pdbx_strand_id
1 'polypeptide(L)'
;MTEEKENIVNFKIKIIHEENIELGIMANSLLSFQKLMDSFISKEHGITQSKIFLEKVETGSDIYSLVFEIAGEVLPIIAPIQALNEFIELIISFKNIKSKSIEEIEENPHFTKYNANNLKNIFAPVTINQNTFFINHKGEELLRINSDEAELIYENANYICEKKEIEYQKIHENALITMYKTTNKIDNKTKHKAKCDALSPYAVDVSFSDEKIAEEVLKNPYGFNFLVDLEYYKNDKNKIILYRIFNIKDKISLE
;
A
#
# COMPACT_ATOMS: atom_id res chain seq x y z
N MET A 1 -21.15 16.97 35.68
CA MET A 1 -21.57 15.96 34.70
C MET A 1 -21.77 16.68 33.38
N THR A 2 -20.76 16.66 32.52
CA THR A 2 -20.87 17.15 31.14
C THR A 2 -21.54 16.06 30.33
N GLU A 3 -22.65 16.35 29.65
CA GLU A 3 -23.25 15.45 28.67
C GLU A 3 -22.18 15.07 27.64
N GLU A 4 -21.83 13.78 27.54
CA GLU A 4 -21.06 13.28 26.39
C GLU A 4 -21.96 13.49 25.17
N LYS A 5 -21.60 14.45 24.30
CA LYS A 5 -22.30 14.60 23.02
C LYS A 5 -22.16 13.27 22.27
N GLU A 6 -23.27 12.72 21.79
CA GLU A 6 -23.31 11.40 21.15
C GLU A 6 -22.40 11.29 19.90
N ASN A 7 -21.94 12.42 19.36
CA ASN A 7 -21.09 12.50 18.17
C ASN A 7 -19.58 12.55 18.45
N ILE A 8 -19.18 12.38 19.72
CA ILE A 8 -17.80 12.54 20.17
C ILE A 8 -17.33 11.30 20.94
N VAL A 9 -16.08 10.88 20.71
CA VAL A 9 -15.37 9.92 21.55
C VAL A 9 -14.02 10.48 21.99
N ASN A 10 -13.74 10.36 23.28
CA ASN A 10 -12.46 10.73 23.87
C ASN A 10 -11.56 9.51 23.95
N PHE A 11 -10.31 9.61 23.50
CA PHE A 11 -9.34 8.52 23.60
C PHE A 11 -7.94 9.08 23.84
N LYS A 12 -7.00 8.23 24.22
CA LYS A 12 -5.62 8.62 24.52
C LYS A 12 -4.66 7.82 23.67
N ILE A 13 -3.71 8.52 23.03
CA ILE A 13 -2.50 7.89 22.50
C ILE A 13 -1.42 8.00 23.57
N LYS A 14 -0.80 6.88 23.93
CA LYS A 14 0.35 6.86 24.84
C LYS A 14 1.55 6.25 24.16
N ILE A 15 2.72 6.86 24.30
CA ILE A 15 4.00 6.26 23.90
C ILE A 15 4.85 6.07 25.15
N ILE A 16 5.37 4.86 25.35
CA ILE A 16 6.37 4.58 26.38
C ILE A 16 7.73 4.58 25.70
N HIS A 17 8.62 5.46 26.14
CA HIS A 17 9.94 5.66 25.55
C HIS A 17 11.03 5.84 26.62
N GLU A 18 12.25 5.40 26.30
CA GLU A 18 13.43 5.63 27.16
C GLU A 18 14.26 6.84 26.71
N GLU A 19 14.22 7.14 25.40
CA GLU A 19 14.95 8.26 24.78
C GLU A 19 14.00 9.32 24.22
N ASN A 20 14.46 10.58 24.14
CA ASN A 20 13.65 11.67 23.60
C ASN A 20 13.19 11.38 22.16
N ILE A 21 11.93 11.67 21.87
CA ILE A 21 11.37 11.59 20.51
C ILE A 21 11.50 12.96 19.83
N GLU A 22 11.98 12.98 18.59
CA GLU A 22 12.03 14.23 17.82
C GLU A 22 10.62 14.77 17.57
N LEU A 23 10.41 16.06 17.86
CA LEU A 23 9.10 16.71 17.73
C LEU A 23 8.49 16.54 16.33
N GLY A 24 9.31 16.62 15.27
CA GLY A 24 8.84 16.44 13.89
C GLY A 24 8.28 15.04 13.63
N ILE A 25 8.91 14.02 14.20
CA ILE A 25 8.49 12.62 14.09
C ILE A 25 7.16 12.42 14.81
N MET A 26 7.03 12.93 16.05
CA MET A 26 5.81 12.82 16.82
C MET A 26 4.64 13.60 16.18
N ALA A 27 4.89 14.83 15.74
CA ALA A 27 3.87 15.63 15.06
C ALA A 27 3.39 14.94 13.77
N ASN A 28 4.31 14.37 12.99
CA ASN A 28 3.94 13.65 11.77
C ASN A 28 3.17 12.34 12.07
N SER A 29 3.48 11.66 13.17
CA SER A 29 2.72 10.49 13.65
C SER A 29 1.26 10.85 13.93
N LEU A 30 1.02 11.89 14.74
CA LEU A 30 -0.35 12.33 15.07
C LEU A 30 -1.12 12.83 13.85
N LEU A 31 -0.46 13.60 12.97
CA LEU A 31 -1.08 14.07 11.72
C LEU A 31 -1.43 12.90 10.78
N SER A 32 -0.57 11.88 10.72
CA SER A 32 -0.80 10.70 9.89
C SER A 32 -1.91 9.83 10.47
N PHE A 33 -2.08 9.80 11.79
CA PHE A 33 -3.20 9.14 12.47
C PHE A 33 -4.54 9.76 12.03
N GLN A 34 -4.66 11.09 12.09
CA GLN A 34 -5.85 11.78 11.59
C GLN A 34 -6.09 11.50 10.10
N LYS A 35 -5.05 11.61 9.26
CA LYS A 35 -5.18 11.36 7.82
C LYS A 35 -5.65 9.94 7.49
N LEU A 36 -5.18 8.94 8.24
CA LEU A 36 -5.60 7.56 8.07
C LEU A 36 -7.05 7.37 8.53
N MET A 37 -7.43 7.95 9.68
CA MET A 37 -8.80 7.92 10.17
C MET A 37 -9.75 8.58 9.17
N ASP A 38 -9.42 9.77 8.67
CA ASP A 38 -10.22 10.48 7.68
C ASP A 38 -10.40 9.67 6.39
N SER A 39 -9.33 8.99 5.92
CA SER A 39 -9.45 8.09 4.77
C SER A 39 -10.32 6.88 5.07
N PHE A 40 -10.22 6.30 6.26
CA PHE A 40 -11.00 5.13 6.65
C PHE A 40 -12.50 5.47 6.70
N ILE A 41 -12.84 6.52 7.44
CA ILE A 41 -14.21 7.01 7.62
C ILE A 41 -14.84 7.40 6.29
N SER A 42 -14.09 8.08 5.41
CA SER A 42 -14.59 8.45 4.09
C SER A 42 -14.90 7.25 3.20
N LYS A 43 -14.15 6.14 3.33
CA LYS A 43 -14.32 4.95 2.48
C LYS A 43 -15.41 4.01 2.98
N GLU A 44 -15.47 3.78 4.29
CA GLU A 44 -16.49 2.90 4.89
C GLU A 44 -17.86 3.57 4.98
N HIS A 45 -17.88 4.86 5.31
CA HIS A 45 -19.10 5.53 5.75
C HIS A 45 -19.53 6.67 4.83
N GLY A 46 -18.73 6.99 3.80
CA GLY A 46 -19.00 8.09 2.88
C GLY A 46 -18.93 9.48 3.53
N ILE A 47 -18.43 9.56 4.77
CA ILE A 47 -18.36 10.79 5.54
C ILE A 47 -17.04 11.49 5.26
N THR A 48 -17.13 12.71 4.76
CA THR A 48 -15.97 13.58 4.64
C THR A 48 -16.00 14.55 5.81
N GLN A 49 -14.84 14.92 6.38
CA GLN A 49 -14.67 15.87 7.50
C GLN A 49 -14.73 15.29 8.94
N SER A 50 -14.37 14.03 9.17
CA SER A 50 -13.99 13.62 10.53
C SER A 50 -12.85 14.50 11.06
N LYS A 51 -12.82 14.72 12.38
CA LYS A 51 -11.77 15.52 13.02
C LYS A 51 -11.29 14.86 14.29
N ILE A 52 -9.97 14.91 14.49
CA ILE A 52 -9.34 14.54 15.75
C ILE A 52 -8.72 15.81 16.32
N PHE A 53 -9.19 16.23 17.50
CA PHE A 53 -8.65 17.38 18.21
C PHE A 53 -7.70 16.90 19.31
N LEU A 54 -6.57 17.58 19.46
CA LEU A 54 -5.71 17.44 20.63
C LEU A 54 -6.31 18.26 21.78
N GLU A 55 -6.87 17.57 22.78
CA GLU A 55 -7.47 18.21 23.96
C GLU A 55 -6.38 18.77 24.88
N LYS A 56 -5.36 17.94 25.17
CA LYS A 56 -4.24 18.28 26.05
C LYS A 56 -3.12 17.24 25.91
N VAL A 57 -1.94 17.64 26.39
CA VAL A 57 -0.79 16.75 26.60
C VAL A 57 -0.62 16.59 28.12
N GLU A 58 -0.58 15.36 28.63
CA GLU A 58 -0.47 15.10 30.08
C GLU A 58 0.99 15.01 30.54
N THR A 59 1.23 15.29 31.83
CA THR A 59 2.57 15.31 32.43
C THR A 59 3.09 13.90 32.70
N GLY A 60 4.33 13.60 32.28
CA GLY A 60 4.83 12.23 32.16
C GLY A 60 4.76 11.83 30.69
N SER A 61 5.81 12.19 29.95
CA SER A 61 5.87 12.39 28.51
C SER A 61 5.11 11.37 27.67
N ASP A 62 4.42 11.90 26.66
CA ASP A 62 3.76 11.20 25.55
C ASP A 62 2.39 10.58 25.79
N ILE A 63 1.59 11.14 26.70
CA ILE A 63 0.14 10.90 26.71
C ILE A 63 -0.59 12.07 26.03
N TYR A 64 -1.15 11.80 24.86
CA TYR A 64 -1.92 12.72 24.05
C TYR A 64 -3.41 12.41 24.23
N SER A 65 -4.15 13.34 24.86
CA SER A 65 -5.60 13.21 25.02
C SER A 65 -6.29 13.79 23.79
N LEU A 66 -7.12 12.98 23.13
CA LEU A 66 -7.69 13.26 21.82
C LEU A 66 -9.21 13.16 21.86
N VAL A 67 -9.85 14.00 21.05
CA VAL A 67 -11.30 14.04 20.85
C VAL A 67 -11.57 13.75 19.38
N PHE A 68 -12.18 12.60 19.10
CA PHE A 68 -12.65 12.27 17.76
C PHE A 68 -14.10 12.70 17.61
N GLU A 69 -14.37 13.53 16.62
CA GLU A 69 -15.70 14.08 16.33
C GLU A 69 -16.13 13.70 14.91
N ILE A 70 -17.35 13.16 14.82
CA ILE A 70 -18.07 12.95 13.55
C ILE A 70 -19.16 14.02 13.48
N ALA A 71 -19.42 14.57 12.29
CA ALA A 71 -20.46 15.58 12.11
C ALA A 71 -21.84 15.04 12.57
N GLY A 72 -22.55 15.80 13.40
CA GLY A 72 -23.77 15.36 14.09
C GLY A 72 -24.95 15.01 13.17
N GLU A 73 -24.95 15.45 11.91
CA GLU A 73 -25.99 15.08 10.93
C GLU A 73 -25.87 13.61 10.47
N VAL A 74 -24.74 12.96 10.76
CA VAL A 74 -24.42 11.58 10.33
C VAL A 74 -24.54 10.55 11.47
N LEU A 75 -25.00 11.00 12.64
CA LEU A 75 -25.15 10.22 13.85
C LEU A 75 -25.99 8.93 13.76
N PRO A 76 -27.08 8.85 12.96
CA PRO A 76 -27.88 7.63 12.89
C PRO A 76 -27.15 6.46 12.20
N ILE A 77 -25.96 6.69 11.65
CA ILE A 77 -25.25 5.73 10.81
C ILE A 77 -24.13 5.03 11.58
N ILE A 78 -23.30 5.73 12.39
CA ILE A 78 -22.17 5.13 13.14
C ILE A 78 -21.97 5.78 14.51
N ALA A 79 -21.79 4.95 15.54
CA ALA A 79 -21.32 5.40 16.85
C ALA A 79 -19.79 5.69 16.82
N PRO A 80 -19.30 6.86 17.28
CA PRO A 80 -17.88 7.23 17.19
C PRO A 80 -16.90 6.22 17.79
N ILE A 81 -17.28 5.54 18.88
CA ILE A 81 -16.46 4.48 19.49
C ILE A 81 -16.37 3.23 18.60
N GLN A 82 -17.46 2.88 17.90
CA GLN A 82 -17.46 1.76 16.97
C GLN A 82 -16.51 2.05 15.79
N ALA A 83 -16.59 3.27 15.24
CA ALA A 83 -15.66 3.72 14.20
C ALA A 83 -14.18 3.67 14.65
N LEU A 84 -13.89 4.03 15.90
CA LEU A 84 -12.53 3.92 16.45
C LEU A 84 -12.06 2.45 16.52
N ASN A 85 -12.93 1.53 16.92
CA ASN A 85 -12.59 0.10 16.97
C ASN A 85 -12.36 -0.49 15.57
N GLU A 86 -13.23 -0.20 14.61
CA GLU A 86 -13.07 -0.63 13.21
C GLU A 86 -11.77 -0.06 12.59
N PHE A 87 -11.44 1.18 12.93
CA PHE A 87 -10.16 1.78 12.53
C PHE A 87 -8.94 1.06 13.15
N ILE A 88 -9.04 0.62 14.40
CA ILE A 88 -7.99 -0.19 15.04
C ILE A 88 -7.86 -1.55 14.35
N GLU A 89 -8.98 -2.17 13.98
CA GLU A 89 -8.96 -3.41 13.19
C GLU A 89 -8.29 -3.21 11.84
N LEU A 90 -8.50 -2.07 11.18
CA LEU A 90 -7.77 -1.71 9.97
C LEU A 90 -6.27 -1.69 10.24
N ILE A 91 -5.80 -0.99 11.29
CA ILE A 91 -4.38 -0.96 11.66
C ILE A 91 -3.83 -2.39 11.86
N ILE A 92 -4.56 -3.22 12.59
CA ILE A 92 -4.17 -4.61 12.88
C ILE A 92 -4.10 -5.44 11.58
N SER A 93 -5.00 -5.20 10.62
CA SER A 93 -5.04 -5.93 9.35
C SER A 93 -3.74 -5.79 8.54
N PHE A 94 -3.01 -4.68 8.71
CA PHE A 94 -1.71 -4.49 8.06
C PHE A 94 -0.62 -5.43 8.58
N LYS A 95 -0.76 -6.03 9.77
CA LYS A 95 0.20 -7.02 10.30
C LYS A 95 0.21 -8.32 9.49
N ASN A 96 -0.91 -8.65 8.84
CA ASN A 96 -1.13 -9.92 8.16
C ASN A 96 -1.16 -9.80 6.62
N ILE A 97 -0.61 -8.71 6.06
CA ILE A 97 -0.62 -8.47 4.61
C ILE A 97 0.06 -9.59 3.84
N LYS A 98 1.24 -10.04 4.28
CA LYS A 98 2.01 -11.08 3.59
C LYS A 98 1.30 -12.45 3.55
N SER A 99 0.29 -12.68 4.40
CA SER A 99 -0.53 -13.90 4.39
C SER A 99 -1.79 -13.80 3.52
N LYS A 100 -2.12 -12.61 3.01
CA LYS A 100 -3.26 -12.39 2.11
C LYS A 100 -2.83 -12.65 0.66
N SER A 101 -3.76 -13.11 -0.16
CA SER A 101 -3.57 -13.17 -1.61
C SER A 101 -3.47 -11.77 -2.22
N ILE A 102 -2.93 -11.67 -3.44
CA ILE A 102 -2.82 -10.39 -4.17
C ILE A 102 -4.22 -9.81 -4.42
N GLU A 103 -5.18 -10.66 -4.78
CA GLU A 103 -6.59 -10.29 -5.02
C GLU A 103 -7.22 -9.70 -3.75
N GLU A 104 -7.09 -10.37 -2.60
CA GLU A 104 -7.58 -9.85 -1.31
C GLU A 104 -6.95 -8.51 -0.92
N ILE A 105 -5.71 -8.25 -1.35
CA ILE A 105 -5.04 -6.98 -1.10
C ILE A 105 -5.59 -5.89 -2.03
N GLU A 106 -5.87 -6.21 -3.29
CA GLU A 106 -6.39 -5.27 -4.31
C GLU A 106 -7.85 -4.92 -4.10
N GLU A 107 -8.67 -5.88 -3.69
CA GLU A 107 -10.09 -5.67 -3.42
C GLU A 107 -10.32 -4.84 -2.15
N ASN A 108 -9.33 -4.74 -1.25
CA ASN A 108 -9.45 -3.96 -0.03
C ASN A 108 -9.20 -2.46 -0.32
N PRO A 109 -10.21 -1.59 -0.17
CA PRO A 109 -10.07 -0.17 -0.50
C PRO A 109 -9.11 0.58 0.42
N HIS A 110 -8.67 -0.01 1.54
CA HIS A 110 -7.77 0.64 2.49
C HIS A 110 -6.30 0.34 2.26
N PHE A 111 -5.95 -0.72 1.52
CA PHE A 111 -4.55 -1.07 1.22
C PHE A 111 -4.00 -0.25 0.05
N THR A 112 -4.05 1.07 0.23
CA THR A 112 -3.54 2.05 -0.73
C THR A 112 -2.17 2.56 -0.30
N LYS A 113 -1.37 3.03 -1.25
CA LYS A 113 -0.08 3.70 -0.98
C LYS A 113 -0.21 4.90 -0.02
N TYR A 114 -1.31 5.64 -0.10
CA TYR A 114 -1.58 6.75 0.82
C TYR A 114 -1.72 6.26 2.26
N ASN A 115 -2.58 5.26 2.49
CA ASN A 115 -2.82 4.70 3.82
C ASN A 115 -1.58 3.99 4.37
N ALA A 116 -0.86 3.24 3.53
CA ALA A 116 0.39 2.59 3.91
C ALA A 116 1.45 3.62 4.37
N ASN A 117 1.63 4.73 3.65
CA ASN A 117 2.56 5.78 4.09
C ASN A 117 2.13 6.45 5.39
N ASN A 118 0.84 6.73 5.58
CA ASN A 118 0.36 7.26 6.85
C ASN A 118 0.61 6.27 8.00
N LEU A 119 0.38 4.98 7.78
CA LEU A 119 0.61 3.95 8.78
C LEU A 119 2.07 3.85 9.21
N LYS A 120 3.01 3.91 8.26
CA LYS A 120 4.45 3.99 8.54
C LYS A 120 4.78 5.19 9.45
N ASN A 121 4.20 6.35 9.15
CA ASN A 121 4.45 7.56 9.91
C ASN A 121 3.83 7.53 11.32
N ILE A 122 2.65 6.90 11.48
CA ILE A 122 2.02 6.71 12.80
C ILE A 122 2.99 5.99 13.74
N PHE A 123 3.63 4.93 13.27
CA PHE A 123 4.51 4.09 14.09
C PHE A 123 6.00 4.45 14.00
N ALA A 124 6.38 5.49 13.27
CA ALA A 124 7.78 5.96 13.23
C ALA A 124 8.36 6.27 14.62
N PRO A 125 7.63 6.87 15.59
CA PRO A 125 8.14 7.04 16.95
C PRO A 125 8.40 5.71 17.68
N VAL A 126 7.85 4.59 17.19
CA VAL A 126 7.96 3.25 17.78
C VAL A 126 9.13 2.48 17.20
N THR A 127 9.26 2.48 15.88
CA THR A 127 10.30 1.73 15.15
C THR A 127 11.70 2.26 15.42
N ILE A 128 11.86 3.57 15.62
CA ILE A 128 13.18 4.20 15.73
C ILE A 128 13.86 3.90 17.09
N ASN A 129 13.10 3.82 18.19
CA ASN A 129 13.63 3.82 19.57
C ASN A 129 13.14 2.66 20.45
N GLN A 130 12.66 1.56 19.87
CA GLN A 130 12.10 0.41 20.62
C GLN A 130 10.94 0.77 21.58
N ASN A 131 10.17 1.80 21.26
CA ASN A 131 9.10 2.29 22.12
C ASN A 131 7.87 1.35 22.07
N THR A 132 6.85 1.65 22.87
CA THR A 132 5.53 1.00 22.76
C THR A 132 4.42 2.04 22.61
N PHE A 133 3.57 1.84 21.62
CA PHE A 133 2.42 2.71 21.31
C PHE A 133 1.12 2.09 21.78
N PHE A 134 0.27 2.89 22.41
CA PHE A 134 -1.01 2.49 22.94
C PHE A 134 -2.13 3.40 22.47
N ILE A 135 -3.31 2.83 22.24
CA ILE A 135 -4.58 3.56 22.15
C ILE A 135 -5.46 3.11 23.32
N ASN A 136 -5.90 4.05 24.14
CA ASN A 136 -6.75 3.78 25.30
C ASN A 136 -8.07 4.54 25.23
N HIS A 137 -9.17 3.93 25.66
CA HIS A 137 -10.47 4.58 25.85
C HIS A 137 -11.01 4.26 27.23
N LYS A 138 -11.39 5.27 28.02
CA LYS A 138 -11.95 5.10 29.39
C LYS A 138 -11.13 4.16 30.31
N GLY A 139 -9.81 4.08 30.10
CA GLY A 139 -8.88 3.25 30.87
C GLY A 139 -8.68 1.83 30.32
N GLU A 140 -9.41 1.44 29.28
CA GLU A 140 -9.22 0.19 28.55
C GLU A 140 -8.18 0.36 27.43
N GLU A 141 -7.28 -0.60 27.29
CA GLU A 141 -6.32 -0.70 26.19
C GLU A 141 -7.00 -1.28 24.96
N LEU A 142 -7.21 -0.46 23.93
CA LEU A 142 -7.81 -0.88 22.67
C LEU A 142 -6.76 -1.38 21.67
N LEU A 143 -5.55 -0.84 21.74
CA LEU A 143 -4.43 -1.23 20.90
C LEU A 143 -3.12 -1.10 21.68
N ARG A 144 -2.24 -2.08 21.51
CA ARG A 144 -0.84 -2.05 21.91
C ARG A 144 0.03 -2.53 20.77
N ILE A 145 1.01 -1.72 20.38
CA ILE A 145 1.99 -2.03 19.33
C ILE A 145 3.38 -1.79 19.90
N ASN A 146 4.16 -2.86 20.03
CA ASN A 146 5.58 -2.76 20.37
C ASN A 146 6.44 -2.51 19.12
N SER A 147 7.76 -2.40 19.29
CA SER A 147 8.70 -2.16 18.20
C SER A 147 8.72 -3.25 17.14
N ASP A 148 8.65 -4.52 17.54
CA ASP A 148 8.68 -5.65 16.60
C ASP A 148 7.41 -5.66 15.72
N GLU A 149 6.27 -5.38 16.33
CA GLU A 149 4.99 -5.26 15.63
C GLU A 149 4.96 -4.02 14.73
N ALA A 150 5.53 -2.89 15.18
CA ALA A 150 5.65 -1.67 14.40
C ALA A 150 6.55 -1.89 13.17
N GLU A 151 7.67 -2.61 13.32
CA GLU A 151 8.57 -2.95 12.22
C GLU A 151 7.89 -3.87 11.21
N LEU A 152 7.15 -4.88 11.68
CA LEU A 152 6.35 -5.75 10.82
C LEU A 152 5.30 -4.94 10.02
N ILE A 153 4.61 -4.01 10.68
CA ILE A 153 3.67 -3.10 10.02
C ILE A 153 4.40 -2.22 8.99
N TYR A 154 5.57 -1.70 9.33
CA TYR A 154 6.38 -0.88 8.43
C TYR A 154 6.80 -1.65 7.16
N GLU A 155 7.28 -2.88 7.30
CA GLU A 155 7.62 -3.75 6.17
C GLU A 155 6.40 -4.06 5.29
N ASN A 156 5.26 -4.38 5.89
CA ASN A 156 4.03 -4.70 5.16
C ASN A 156 3.46 -3.46 4.46
N ALA A 157 3.56 -2.29 5.07
CA ALA A 157 3.22 -1.03 4.43
C ALA A 157 4.17 -0.71 3.26
N ASN A 158 5.47 -1.00 3.40
CA ASN A 158 6.42 -0.90 2.28
C ASN A 158 6.04 -1.83 1.13
N TYR A 159 5.64 -3.06 1.42
CA TYR A 159 5.14 -3.98 0.40
C TYR A 159 3.98 -3.39 -0.40
N ILE A 160 3.03 -2.73 0.26
CA ILE A 160 1.92 -2.02 -0.43
C ILE A 160 2.42 -0.80 -1.23
N CYS A 161 3.37 -0.03 -0.68
CA CYS A 161 3.93 1.15 -1.36
C CYS A 161 4.80 0.83 -2.57
N GLU A 162 5.51 -0.29 -2.51
CA GLU A 162 6.47 -0.78 -3.52
C GLU A 162 5.84 -1.79 -4.48
N LYS A 163 4.65 -2.30 -4.16
CA LYS A 163 3.82 -3.03 -5.11
C LYS A 163 3.74 -2.14 -6.36
N LYS A 164 4.39 -2.60 -7.43
CA LYS A 164 4.25 -1.95 -8.72
C LYS A 164 2.75 -2.00 -9.03
N GLU A 165 2.12 -0.84 -9.20
CA GLU A 165 0.82 -0.71 -9.85
C GLU A 165 1.00 -1.25 -11.28
N ILE A 166 0.89 -2.57 -11.39
CA ILE A 166 0.82 -3.30 -12.63
C ILE A 166 -0.68 -3.38 -12.88
N GLU A 167 -1.27 -2.27 -13.32
CA GLU A 167 -2.68 -2.24 -13.64
C GLU A 167 -2.91 -2.99 -14.96
N TYR A 168 -3.84 -3.92 -14.91
CA TYR A 168 -4.44 -4.63 -16.04
C TYR A 168 -3.54 -5.63 -16.78
N GLN A 169 -3.81 -6.91 -16.54
CA GLN A 169 -3.41 -8.02 -17.40
C GLN A 169 -4.44 -8.13 -18.54
N LYS A 170 -4.10 -7.69 -19.75
CA LYS A 170 -4.89 -8.02 -20.93
C LYS A 170 -4.08 -8.92 -21.83
N ILE A 171 -4.65 -10.09 -22.12
CA ILE A 171 -4.06 -11.06 -23.04
C ILE A 171 -4.18 -10.47 -24.46
N HIS A 172 -3.07 -10.46 -25.17
CA HIS A 172 -3.00 -10.18 -26.60
C HIS A 172 -2.42 -11.40 -27.30
N GLU A 173 -3.28 -12.10 -28.02
CA GLU A 173 -2.88 -13.26 -28.80
C GLU A 173 -2.28 -12.84 -30.14
N ASN A 174 -1.33 -13.62 -30.65
CA ASN A 174 -0.68 -13.38 -31.95
C ASN A 174 -0.02 -11.99 -32.05
N ALA A 175 0.58 -11.52 -30.95
CA ALA A 175 1.37 -10.30 -30.95
C ALA A 175 2.69 -10.53 -31.71
N LEU A 176 2.94 -9.76 -32.75
CA LEU A 176 4.26 -9.72 -33.38
C LEU A 176 5.17 -8.79 -32.58
N ILE A 177 6.29 -9.32 -32.08
CA ILE A 177 7.27 -8.56 -31.32
C ILE A 177 8.64 -8.59 -31.98
N THR A 178 9.37 -7.48 -31.86
CA THR A 178 10.78 -7.35 -32.25
C THR A 178 11.60 -7.00 -31.01
N MET A 179 12.66 -7.76 -30.74
CA MET A 179 13.54 -7.46 -29.61
C MET A 179 14.42 -6.25 -29.93
N TYR A 180 14.46 -5.29 -29.01
CA TYR A 180 15.24 -4.05 -29.13
C TYR A 180 16.49 -4.05 -28.26
N LYS A 181 16.42 -4.71 -27.09
CA LYS A 181 17.54 -4.80 -26.16
C LYS A 181 17.43 -6.09 -25.36
N THR A 182 18.54 -6.79 -25.22
CA THR A 182 18.64 -8.00 -24.40
C THR A 182 19.86 -7.94 -23.47
N THR A 183 19.85 -8.75 -22.42
CA THR A 183 21.02 -9.01 -21.57
C THR A 183 21.33 -10.49 -21.52
N ASN A 184 22.58 -10.88 -21.33
CA ASN A 184 23.01 -12.28 -21.31
C ASN A 184 22.63 -13.04 -20.03
N LYS A 185 21.79 -12.47 -19.17
CA LYS A 185 21.38 -13.07 -17.89
C LYS A 185 19.88 -13.33 -17.91
N ILE A 186 19.50 -14.61 -17.85
CA ILE A 186 18.12 -15.10 -17.84
C ILE A 186 17.38 -14.70 -16.54
N ASP A 187 18.13 -14.55 -15.44
CA ASP A 187 17.59 -14.36 -14.07
C ASP A 187 17.26 -12.88 -13.69
N ASN A 188 17.41 -11.92 -14.61
CA ASN A 188 17.28 -10.50 -14.25
C ASN A 188 15.91 -9.89 -14.59
N LYS A 189 15.11 -9.69 -13.55
CA LYS A 189 13.74 -9.12 -13.50
C LYS A 189 13.46 -7.79 -14.25
N THR A 190 14.36 -7.14 -14.98
CA THR A 190 14.02 -5.94 -15.82
C THR A 190 15.24 -5.40 -16.60
N LYS A 191 15.61 -5.96 -17.77
CA LYS A 191 16.46 -5.25 -18.78
C LYS A 191 16.22 -5.63 -20.25
N HIS A 192 15.37 -6.62 -20.55
CA HIS A 192 14.98 -6.91 -21.94
C HIS A 192 13.90 -5.94 -22.40
N LYS A 193 13.97 -5.52 -23.67
CA LYS A 193 12.95 -4.66 -24.28
C LYS A 193 12.53 -5.21 -25.63
N ALA A 194 11.24 -5.18 -25.90
CA ALA A 194 10.67 -5.50 -27.21
C ALA A 194 9.66 -4.43 -27.61
N LYS A 195 9.46 -4.31 -28.93
CA LYS A 195 8.44 -3.43 -29.51
C LYS A 195 7.34 -4.31 -30.10
N CYS A 196 6.10 -3.88 -29.90
CA CYS A 196 4.92 -4.45 -30.52
C CYS A 196 4.10 -3.27 -31.04
N ASP A 197 4.17 -2.99 -32.34
CA ASP A 197 3.57 -1.79 -32.93
C ASP A 197 2.04 -1.73 -32.77
N ALA A 198 1.40 -2.90 -32.64
CA ALA A 198 -0.03 -3.01 -32.37
C ALA A 198 -0.43 -2.52 -30.96
N LEU A 199 0.51 -2.51 -30.01
CA LEU A 199 0.26 -2.22 -28.60
C LEU A 199 0.90 -0.91 -28.13
N SER A 200 2.13 -0.63 -28.57
CA SER A 200 2.89 0.56 -28.16
C SER A 200 3.82 1.01 -29.28
N PRO A 201 3.93 2.32 -29.55
CA PRO A 201 4.92 2.85 -30.49
C PRO A 201 6.36 2.79 -29.92
N TYR A 202 6.52 2.46 -28.64
CA TYR A 202 7.82 2.41 -27.95
C TYR A 202 8.21 0.99 -27.55
N ALA A 203 9.52 0.76 -27.38
CA ALA A 203 10.03 -0.47 -26.80
C ALA A 203 9.72 -0.53 -25.29
N VAL A 204 9.07 -1.60 -24.88
CA VAL A 204 8.57 -1.86 -23.52
C VAL A 204 9.40 -2.96 -22.87
N ASP A 205 9.51 -2.96 -21.54
CA ASP A 205 10.21 -4.02 -20.82
C ASP A 205 9.53 -5.38 -21.04
N VAL A 206 10.32 -6.45 -21.06
CA VAL A 206 9.86 -7.82 -21.30
C VAL A 206 10.23 -8.73 -20.13
N SER A 207 9.29 -9.57 -19.75
CA SER A 207 9.49 -10.76 -18.93
C SER A 207 8.97 -12.01 -19.66
N PHE A 208 9.43 -13.18 -19.22
CA PHE A 208 9.03 -14.48 -19.75
C PHE A 208 8.31 -15.26 -18.65
N SER A 209 7.29 -16.06 -18.98
CA SER A 209 6.58 -16.87 -18.00
C SER A 209 7.42 -18.03 -17.44
N ASP A 210 8.39 -18.52 -18.22
CA ASP A 210 9.31 -19.57 -17.83
C ASP A 210 10.65 -19.47 -18.59
N GLU A 211 11.63 -20.25 -18.14
CA GLU A 211 13.00 -20.27 -18.67
C GLU A 211 13.09 -20.77 -20.12
N LYS A 212 12.23 -21.70 -20.55
CA LYS A 212 12.31 -22.27 -21.91
C LYS A 212 11.96 -21.23 -22.96
N ILE A 213 10.91 -20.45 -22.71
CA ILE A 213 10.53 -19.33 -23.57
C ILE A 213 11.65 -18.28 -23.61
N ALA A 214 12.25 -17.98 -22.45
CA ALA A 214 13.37 -17.05 -22.38
C ALA A 214 14.57 -17.54 -23.22
N GLU A 215 14.95 -18.82 -23.09
CA GLU A 215 16.04 -19.41 -23.87
C GLU A 215 15.77 -19.37 -25.37
N GLU A 216 14.55 -19.68 -25.80
CA GLU A 216 14.20 -19.68 -27.23
C GLU A 216 14.31 -18.28 -27.85
N VAL A 217 13.76 -17.26 -27.19
CA VAL A 217 13.81 -15.87 -27.67
C VAL A 217 15.23 -15.32 -27.59
N LEU A 218 15.94 -15.56 -26.50
CA LEU A 218 17.26 -14.97 -26.24
C LEU A 218 18.41 -15.67 -26.99
N LYS A 219 18.18 -16.84 -27.61
CA LYS A 219 19.17 -17.53 -28.45
C LYS A 219 19.53 -16.75 -29.72
N ASN A 220 18.55 -16.13 -30.38
CA ASN A 220 18.78 -15.27 -31.54
C ASN A 220 17.76 -14.13 -31.60
N PRO A 221 17.78 -13.19 -30.64
CA PRO A 221 16.71 -12.22 -30.44
C PRO A 221 16.58 -11.19 -31.58
N TYR A 222 17.66 -10.97 -32.34
CA TYR A 222 17.71 -9.93 -33.38
C TYR A 222 17.64 -10.49 -34.81
N GLY A 223 17.63 -11.82 -34.97
CA GLY A 223 17.48 -12.47 -36.28
C GLY A 223 16.02 -12.80 -36.64
N PHE A 224 15.10 -12.62 -35.69
CA PHE A 224 13.69 -12.97 -35.87
C PHE A 224 12.76 -11.91 -35.30
N ASN A 225 11.58 -11.77 -35.91
CA ASN A 225 10.39 -11.32 -35.20
C ASN A 225 9.69 -12.54 -34.59
N PHE A 226 9.15 -12.41 -33.38
CA PHE A 226 8.47 -13.50 -32.70
C PHE A 226 6.97 -13.25 -32.69
N LEU A 227 6.20 -14.22 -33.13
CA LEU A 227 4.74 -14.23 -32.97
C LEU A 227 4.43 -14.92 -31.65
N VAL A 228 3.87 -14.18 -30.69
CA VAL A 228 3.70 -14.64 -29.31
C VAL A 228 2.30 -14.39 -28.80
N ASP A 229 1.91 -15.13 -27.75
CA ASP A 229 0.85 -14.68 -26.87
C ASP A 229 1.50 -14.01 -25.65
N LEU A 230 1.02 -12.80 -25.34
CA LEU A 230 1.57 -12.00 -24.26
C LEU A 230 0.47 -11.38 -23.42
N GLU A 231 0.81 -11.16 -22.16
CA GLU A 231 0.12 -10.22 -21.28
C GLU A 231 0.84 -8.89 -21.40
N TYR A 232 0.09 -7.80 -21.44
CA TYR A 232 0.67 -6.47 -21.29
C TYR A 232 0.08 -5.79 -20.07
N TYR A 233 0.90 -4.94 -19.45
CA TYR A 233 0.54 -4.22 -18.25
C TYR A 233 0.73 -2.73 -18.43
N LYS A 234 -0.17 -1.95 -17.85
CA LYS A 234 -0.16 -0.49 -17.94
C LYS A 234 0.15 0.13 -16.58
N ASN A 235 0.63 1.36 -16.63
CA ASN A 235 0.63 2.23 -15.46
C ASN A 235 -0.64 3.10 -15.43
N ASP A 236 -0.80 3.87 -14.36
CA ASP A 236 -1.93 4.77 -14.10
C ASP A 236 -2.04 5.92 -15.13
N LYS A 237 -1.05 6.08 -16.02
CA LYS A 237 -1.10 6.99 -17.18
C LYS A 237 -1.54 6.28 -18.47
N ASN A 238 -2.10 5.07 -18.36
CA ASN A 238 -2.54 4.22 -19.45
C ASN A 238 -1.40 3.87 -20.45
N LYS A 239 -0.13 3.98 -20.04
CA LYS A 239 1.04 3.61 -20.86
C LYS A 239 1.45 2.18 -20.56
N ILE A 240 1.71 1.39 -21.60
CA ILE A 240 2.20 0.02 -21.43
C ILE A 240 3.65 0.06 -20.91
N ILE A 241 3.89 -0.66 -19.81
CA ILE A 241 5.16 -0.68 -19.09
C ILE A 241 5.84 -2.04 -19.09
N LEU A 242 5.10 -3.13 -19.33
CA LEU A 242 5.65 -4.49 -19.33
C LEU A 242 4.88 -5.38 -20.31
N TYR A 243 5.60 -6.21 -21.05
CA TYR A 243 5.08 -7.41 -21.71
C TYR A 243 5.55 -8.65 -20.96
N ARG A 244 4.63 -9.57 -20.63
CA ARG A 244 4.96 -10.91 -20.15
C ARG A 244 4.58 -11.92 -21.23
N ILE A 245 5.59 -12.50 -21.87
CA ILE A 245 5.42 -13.48 -22.93
C ILE A 245 5.21 -14.84 -22.26
N PHE A 246 4.13 -15.53 -22.62
CA PHE A 246 3.80 -16.83 -22.05
C PHE A 246 3.64 -17.95 -23.08
N ASN A 247 3.68 -17.62 -24.37
CA ASN A 247 3.67 -18.60 -25.45
C ASN A 247 4.36 -18.05 -26.71
N ILE A 248 5.10 -18.90 -27.41
CA ILE A 248 5.68 -18.59 -28.73
C ILE A 248 4.92 -19.42 -29.75
N LYS A 249 4.27 -18.75 -30.71
CA LYS A 249 3.51 -19.40 -31.78
C LYS A 249 4.37 -19.64 -33.01
N ASP A 250 5.21 -18.67 -33.36
CA ASP A 250 6.09 -18.75 -34.53
C ASP A 250 7.27 -17.76 -34.43
N LYS A 251 8.26 -17.93 -35.30
CA LYS A 251 9.37 -16.99 -35.50
C LYS A 251 9.59 -16.72 -36.99
N ILE A 252 9.63 -15.44 -37.34
CA ILE A 252 9.71 -14.95 -38.71
C ILE A 252 11.12 -14.38 -38.92
N SER A 253 11.87 -14.94 -39.88
CA SER A 253 13.24 -14.51 -40.16
C SER A 253 13.28 -13.06 -40.62
N LEU A 254 14.23 -12.31 -40.08
CA LEU A 254 14.63 -10.98 -40.56
C LEU A 254 15.80 -11.18 -41.53
N GLU A 255 15.49 -11.63 -42.75
CA GLU A 255 16.46 -11.66 -43.86
C GLU A 255 16.81 -10.26 -44.36
#